data_AF-A0ABD7W7N0-F1
#
_entry.id   AF-A0ABD7W7N0-F1
#
_cell.length_a   1.000
_cell.length_b   1.000
_cell.length_c   1.000
_cell.angle_alpha   90.00
_cell.angle_beta   90.00
_cell.angle_gamma   90.00
#
_symmetry.space_group_name_H-M   'P 1'
#
loop_
_entity.id
_entity.type
_entity.pdbx_description
1 polymer ?
#
loop_
_entity_poly.entity_id
_entity_poly.type
_entity_poly.pdbx_seq_one_letter_code
_entity_poly.pdbx_strand_id
1 'polypeptide(L)'
;MSQLKQPIFLKKIKKVINTIPGLEEQIFACRNKKRSDNPLLFIDRKDEERILMSRLQSQQKNEELASKLESLFHGNELSSPHSILCFIYWRYTKKIYRLSEDIISDVANTYVDNIPAQILKELPSWSIYVSAENLHTILPTSYPIHGFFFYPFLDNNGNIIRLFIIDDLKQSQGTTGLKEKDVDVVNNIIRIKDSREGLLDSRKM
;
A
#
# COMPACT_ATOMS: atom_id res chain seq x y z
N MET A 1 22.70 19.80 -14.60
CA MET A 1 21.42 19.29 -14.04
C MET A 1 21.47 17.78 -14.03
N SER A 2 21.64 17.15 -12.86
CA SER A 2 21.61 15.69 -12.78
C SER A 2 20.20 15.23 -13.12
N GLN A 3 20.06 14.28 -14.05
CA GLN A 3 18.79 13.59 -14.23
C GLN A 3 18.47 12.90 -12.91
N LEU A 4 17.43 13.38 -12.21
CA LEU A 4 16.87 12.69 -11.05
C LEU A 4 16.58 11.25 -11.48
N LYS A 5 17.41 10.31 -11.02
CA LYS A 5 17.19 8.88 -11.25
C LYS A 5 15.79 8.57 -10.73
N GLN A 6 14.90 8.12 -11.60
CA GLN A 6 13.57 7.68 -11.18
C GLN A 6 13.73 6.62 -10.08
N PRO A 7 13.02 6.76 -8.95
CA PRO A 7 13.03 5.76 -7.91
C PRO A 7 12.75 4.36 -8.47
N ILE A 8 13.50 3.36 -8.00
CA ILE A 8 13.44 1.99 -8.52
C ILE A 8 12.00 1.42 -8.39
N PHE A 9 11.28 1.79 -7.33
CA PHE A 9 9.90 1.37 -7.12
C PHE A 9 8.94 1.85 -8.22
N LEU A 10 9.19 3.00 -8.88
CA LEU A 10 8.33 3.48 -9.98
C LEU A 10 8.37 2.53 -11.18
N LYS A 11 9.55 1.97 -11.47
CA LYS A 11 9.70 0.98 -12.55
C LYS A 11 8.93 -0.29 -12.19
N LYS A 12 8.95 -0.71 -10.93
CA LYS A 12 8.18 -1.86 -10.43
C LYS A 12 6.67 -1.62 -10.54
N ILE A 13 6.17 -0.48 -10.08
CA ILE A 13 4.75 -0.10 -10.21
C ILE A 13 4.30 -0.12 -11.67
N LYS A 14 5.09 0.49 -12.57
CA LYS A 14 4.76 0.53 -13.99
C LYS A 14 4.74 -0.88 -14.60
N LYS A 15 5.71 -1.73 -14.25
CA LYS A 15 5.75 -3.13 -14.66
C LYS A 15 4.48 -3.84 -14.19
N VAL A 16 4.14 -3.75 -12.90
CA VAL A 16 2.96 -4.41 -12.30
C VAL A 16 1.66 -4.01 -13.00
N ILE A 17 1.40 -2.71 -13.14
CA ILE A 17 0.16 -2.23 -13.75
C ILE A 17 0.08 -2.65 -15.23
N ASN A 18 1.20 -2.57 -15.95
CA ASN A 18 1.23 -2.93 -17.37
C ASN A 18 1.07 -4.45 -17.62
N THR A 19 1.35 -5.30 -16.63
CA THR A 19 1.10 -6.75 -16.73
C THR A 19 -0.40 -7.07 -16.77
N ILE A 20 -1.28 -6.17 -16.32
CA ILE A 20 -2.74 -6.33 -16.35
C ILE A 20 -3.38 -5.25 -17.22
N PRO A 21 -3.30 -5.39 -18.56
CA PRO A 21 -3.80 -4.37 -19.47
C PRO A 21 -5.31 -4.14 -19.32
N GLY A 22 -5.75 -2.88 -19.36
CA GLY A 22 -7.16 -2.52 -19.26
C GLY A 22 -7.72 -2.45 -17.83
N LEU A 23 -6.94 -2.85 -16.81
CA LEU A 23 -7.39 -2.85 -15.42
C LEU A 23 -7.60 -1.42 -14.90
N GLU A 24 -6.62 -0.54 -15.15
CA GLU A 24 -6.65 0.86 -14.74
C GLU A 24 -7.88 1.57 -15.36
N GLU A 25 -8.09 1.39 -16.66
CA GLU A 25 -9.20 1.97 -17.41
C GLU A 25 -10.56 1.48 -16.89
N GLN A 26 -10.69 0.18 -16.57
CA GLN A 26 -11.94 -0.37 -16.04
C GLN A 26 -12.26 0.10 -14.64
N ILE A 27 -11.26 0.19 -13.76
CA ILE A 27 -11.43 0.73 -12.41
C ILE A 27 -11.93 2.17 -12.50
N PHE A 28 -11.29 3.01 -13.32
CA PHE A 28 -11.69 4.41 -13.46
C PHE A 28 -13.02 4.59 -14.22
N ALA A 29 -13.34 3.74 -15.19
CA ALA A 29 -14.65 3.77 -15.85
C ALA A 29 -15.78 3.42 -14.88
N CYS A 30 -15.60 2.37 -14.08
CA CYS A 30 -16.54 1.99 -13.02
C CYS A 30 -16.71 3.15 -12.02
N ARG A 31 -15.59 3.78 -11.62
CA ARG A 31 -15.58 4.95 -10.73
C ARG A 31 -16.40 6.12 -11.28
N ASN A 32 -16.11 6.51 -12.50
CA ASN A 32 -16.73 7.68 -13.12
C ASN A 32 -18.23 7.47 -13.30
N LYS A 33 -18.63 6.25 -13.69
CA LYS A 33 -20.05 5.88 -13.76
C LYS A 33 -20.74 6.02 -12.41
N LYS A 34 -20.19 5.39 -11.35
CA LYS A 34 -20.79 5.48 -10.00
C LYS A 34 -20.85 6.89 -9.45
N ARG A 35 -19.80 7.69 -9.68
CA ARG A 35 -19.80 9.11 -9.27
C ARG A 35 -20.85 9.93 -10.01
N SER A 36 -21.06 9.62 -11.29
CA SER A 36 -22.14 10.23 -12.08
C SER A 36 -23.52 9.84 -11.55
N ASP A 37 -23.68 8.56 -11.15
CA ASP A 37 -24.95 8.04 -10.63
C ASP A 37 -25.24 8.57 -9.21
N ASN A 38 -24.20 8.77 -8.39
CA ASN A 38 -24.30 9.42 -7.09
C ASN A 38 -22.95 10.03 -6.66
N PRO A 39 -22.83 11.37 -6.57
CA PRO A 39 -21.57 12.03 -6.24
C PRO A 39 -21.12 11.82 -4.78
N LEU A 40 -21.99 11.32 -3.91
CA LEU A 40 -21.71 10.99 -2.51
C LEU A 40 -21.28 9.53 -2.32
N LEU A 41 -21.42 8.68 -3.35
CA LEU A 41 -20.98 7.29 -3.28
C LEU A 41 -19.46 7.21 -3.50
N PHE A 42 -18.74 6.91 -2.43
CA PHE A 42 -17.41 6.31 -2.55
C PHE A 42 -17.59 4.93 -3.19
N ILE A 43 -16.75 4.58 -4.16
CA ILE A 43 -16.86 3.27 -4.83
C ILE A 43 -16.84 2.17 -3.78
N ASP A 44 -17.79 1.24 -3.90
CA ASP A 44 -17.76 -0.05 -3.23
C ASP A 44 -16.49 -0.81 -3.63
N ARG A 45 -15.55 -0.96 -2.70
CA ARG A 45 -14.27 -1.64 -2.94
C ARG A 45 -14.45 -3.10 -3.40
N LYS A 46 -15.60 -3.73 -3.13
CA LYS A 46 -15.93 -5.04 -3.69
C LYS A 46 -16.04 -5.03 -5.20
N ASP A 47 -16.47 -3.93 -5.81
CA ASP A 47 -16.51 -3.82 -7.27
C ASP A 47 -15.12 -3.71 -7.87
N GLU A 48 -14.21 -2.98 -7.21
CA GLU A 48 -12.79 -2.89 -7.61
C GLU A 48 -12.11 -4.24 -7.47
N GLU A 49 -12.34 -4.94 -6.36
CA GLU A 49 -11.85 -6.29 -6.12
C GLU A 49 -12.44 -7.26 -7.16
N ARG A 50 -13.74 -7.19 -7.45
CA ARG A 50 -14.37 -8.03 -8.48
C ARG A 50 -13.78 -7.76 -9.86
N ILE A 51 -13.54 -6.49 -10.23
CA ILE A 51 -12.89 -6.12 -11.50
C ILE A 51 -11.48 -6.70 -11.55
N LEU A 52 -10.71 -6.51 -10.47
CA LEU A 52 -9.36 -7.04 -10.35
C LEU A 52 -9.33 -8.57 -10.49
N MET A 53 -10.13 -9.29 -9.69
CA MET A 53 -10.17 -10.74 -9.69
C MET A 53 -10.69 -11.30 -11.02
N SER A 54 -11.72 -10.69 -11.60
CA SER A 54 -12.23 -11.05 -12.93
C SER A 54 -11.16 -10.87 -14.01
N ARG A 55 -10.39 -9.77 -13.94
CA ARG A 55 -9.28 -9.54 -14.87
C ARG A 55 -8.16 -10.55 -14.69
N LEU A 56 -7.71 -10.80 -13.46
CA LEU A 56 -6.70 -11.83 -13.18
C LEU A 56 -7.13 -13.20 -13.72
N GLN A 57 -8.36 -13.62 -13.47
CA GLN A 57 -8.91 -14.87 -14.01
C GLN A 57 -8.98 -14.88 -15.54
N SER A 58 -9.37 -13.77 -16.17
CA SER A 58 -9.40 -13.68 -17.64
C SER A 58 -8.01 -13.81 -18.26
N GLN A 59 -6.99 -13.27 -17.59
CA GLN A 59 -5.61 -13.28 -18.05
C GLN A 59 -4.93 -14.63 -17.81
N GLN A 60 -5.33 -15.38 -16.77
CA GLN A 60 -4.85 -16.75 -16.53
C GLN A 60 -5.18 -17.74 -17.65
N LYS A 61 -6.14 -17.42 -18.52
CA LYS A 61 -6.45 -18.24 -19.71
C LYS A 61 -5.37 -18.15 -20.80
N ASN A 62 -4.45 -17.20 -20.71
CA ASN A 62 -3.29 -17.07 -21.59
C ASN A 62 -2.04 -17.54 -20.83
N GLU A 63 -1.42 -18.63 -21.29
CA GLU A 63 -0.29 -19.27 -20.59
C GLU A 63 0.91 -18.33 -20.37
N GLU A 64 1.25 -17.50 -21.36
CA GLU A 64 2.38 -16.55 -21.25
C GLU A 64 2.09 -15.48 -20.19
N LEU A 65 0.85 -15.00 -20.14
CA LEU A 65 0.44 -13.97 -19.19
C LEU A 65 0.21 -14.55 -17.79
N ALA A 66 -0.30 -15.78 -17.70
CA ALA A 66 -0.45 -16.52 -16.45
C ALA A 66 0.91 -16.69 -15.76
N SER A 67 1.94 -17.11 -16.49
CA SER A 67 3.30 -17.23 -15.96
C SER A 67 3.86 -15.88 -15.48
N LYS A 68 3.59 -14.79 -16.22
CA LYS A 68 3.96 -13.42 -15.80
C LYS A 68 3.26 -13.01 -14.51
N LEU A 69 1.96 -13.30 -14.36
CA LEU A 69 1.20 -13.00 -13.15
C LEU A 69 1.66 -13.85 -11.96
N GLU A 70 1.90 -15.14 -12.17
CA GLU A 70 2.45 -16.02 -11.13
C GLU A 70 3.81 -15.51 -10.66
N SER A 71 4.71 -15.11 -11.57
CA SER A 71 6.01 -14.54 -11.21
C SER A 71 5.90 -13.26 -10.37
N LEU A 72 4.84 -12.47 -10.59
CA LEU A 72 4.58 -11.21 -9.91
C LEU A 72 4.11 -11.43 -8.47
N PHE A 73 3.40 -12.53 -8.18
CA PHE A 73 2.90 -12.86 -6.84
C PHE A 73 3.75 -13.88 -6.07
N HIS A 74 4.46 -14.80 -6.75
CA HIS A 74 5.28 -15.83 -6.11
C HIS A 74 6.76 -15.43 -5.95
N GLY A 75 7.19 -14.32 -6.58
CA GLY A 75 8.60 -13.93 -6.71
C GLY A 75 9.10 -12.80 -5.79
N ASN A 76 8.45 -12.52 -4.66
CA ASN A 76 8.76 -11.37 -3.76
C ASN A 76 8.48 -9.97 -4.35
N GLU A 77 7.73 -9.85 -5.46
CA GLU A 77 7.35 -8.54 -6.01
C GLU A 77 6.08 -7.97 -5.36
N LEU A 78 5.05 -8.78 -5.12
CA LEU A 78 3.83 -8.46 -4.36
C LEU A 78 3.30 -9.72 -3.66
N SER A 79 2.72 -9.58 -2.47
CA SER A 79 2.07 -10.69 -1.75
C SER A 79 0.55 -10.72 -1.91
N SER A 80 -0.06 -9.63 -2.38
CA SER A 80 -1.51 -9.51 -2.51
C SER A 80 -1.92 -8.83 -3.82
N PRO A 81 -2.93 -9.36 -4.53
CA PRO A 81 -3.57 -8.65 -5.64
C PRO A 81 -4.03 -7.22 -5.27
N HIS A 82 -4.40 -6.99 -4.01
CA HIS A 82 -4.90 -5.71 -3.53
C HIS A 82 -3.84 -4.60 -3.58
N SER A 83 -2.56 -4.94 -3.52
CA SER A 83 -1.45 -4.00 -3.68
C SER A 83 -1.41 -3.36 -5.06
N ILE A 84 -1.96 -4.03 -6.07
CA ILE A 84 -2.11 -3.45 -7.41
C ILE A 84 -3.08 -2.26 -7.36
N LEU A 85 -4.17 -2.35 -6.58
CA LEU A 85 -5.10 -1.23 -6.39
C LEU A 85 -4.39 -0.05 -5.72
N CYS A 86 -3.57 -0.33 -4.69
CA CYS A 86 -2.75 0.69 -4.02
C CYS A 86 -1.90 1.47 -5.05
N PHE A 87 -1.25 0.77 -5.97
CA PHE A 87 -0.41 1.39 -7.00
C PHE A 87 -1.18 2.13 -8.08
N ILE A 88 -2.32 1.60 -8.54
CA ILE A 88 -3.18 2.29 -9.49
C ILE A 88 -3.64 3.63 -8.90
N TYR A 89 -4.11 3.61 -7.65
CA TYR A 89 -4.55 4.82 -6.97
C TYR A 89 -3.43 5.81 -6.71
N TRP A 90 -2.26 5.31 -6.31
CA TRP A 90 -1.12 6.18 -6.12
C TRP A 90 -0.64 6.78 -7.43
N ARG A 91 -0.57 6.02 -8.53
CA ARG A 91 -0.14 6.49 -9.86
C ARG A 91 -0.96 7.68 -10.36
N TYR A 92 -2.23 7.75 -9.98
CA TYR A 92 -3.11 8.87 -10.31
C TYR A 92 -2.71 10.17 -9.59
N THR A 93 -2.40 10.09 -8.29
CA THR A 93 -2.09 11.29 -7.49
C THR A 93 -0.60 11.62 -7.43
N LYS A 94 0.27 10.61 -7.51
CA LYS A 94 1.73 10.64 -7.36
C LYS A 94 2.19 11.43 -6.12
N LYS A 95 1.35 11.51 -5.10
CA LYS A 95 1.63 12.28 -3.88
C LYS A 95 2.69 11.56 -3.06
N ILE A 96 3.77 12.26 -2.78
CA ILE A 96 4.88 11.82 -1.94
C ILE A 96 4.97 12.77 -0.75
N TYR A 97 4.78 12.25 0.45
CA TYR A 97 4.96 12.99 1.70
C TYR A 97 6.35 12.68 2.23
N ARG A 98 7.13 13.73 2.54
CA ARG A 98 8.42 13.60 3.20
C ARG A 98 8.29 14.17 4.60
N LEU A 99 8.57 13.35 5.60
CA LEU A 99 8.57 13.80 6.99
C LEU A 99 9.92 14.44 7.30
N SER A 100 9.93 15.54 8.06
CA SER A 100 11.19 16.13 8.54
C SER A 100 11.82 15.23 9.59
N GLU A 101 13.15 15.32 9.73
CA GLU A 101 13.89 14.57 10.75
C GLU A 101 13.40 14.91 12.16
N ASP A 102 13.10 16.18 12.43
CA ASP A 102 12.56 16.64 13.72
C ASP A 102 11.25 15.93 14.06
N ILE A 103 10.29 15.89 13.12
CA ILE A 103 9.00 15.22 13.33
C ILE A 103 9.20 13.72 13.55
N ILE A 104 10.07 13.08 12.76
CA ILE A 104 10.36 11.66 12.91
C ILE A 104 10.96 11.37 14.29
N SER A 105 11.93 12.19 14.73
CA SER A 105 12.58 12.06 16.03
C SER A 105 11.57 12.20 17.17
N ASP A 106 10.66 13.16 17.07
CA ASP A 106 9.63 13.40 18.10
C ASP A 106 8.65 12.24 18.22
N VAL A 107 8.25 11.62 17.10
CA VAL A 107 7.23 10.56 17.10
C VAL A 107 7.79 9.15 17.20
N ALA A 108 9.09 8.95 16.94
CA ALA A 108 9.77 7.65 16.88
C ALA A 108 9.48 6.73 18.08
N ASN A 109 9.48 7.29 19.30
CA ASN A 109 9.27 6.53 20.53
C ASN A 109 7.84 6.65 21.08
N THR A 110 6.92 7.22 20.30
CA THR A 110 5.53 7.34 20.72
C THR A 110 4.85 5.98 20.61
N TYR A 111 4.44 5.42 21.76
CA TYR A 111 3.59 4.25 21.77
C TYR A 111 2.20 4.64 21.28
N VAL A 112 1.73 3.96 20.23
CA VAL A 112 0.39 4.18 19.69
C VAL A 112 -0.39 2.88 19.78
N ASP A 113 -1.47 2.89 20.55
CA ASP A 113 -2.45 1.81 20.62
C ASP A 113 -3.86 2.38 20.41
N ASN A 114 -4.76 1.52 19.98
CA ASN A 114 -6.18 1.81 19.77
C ASN A 114 -6.45 3.00 18.83
N ILE A 115 -5.70 3.11 17.73
CA ILE A 115 -5.87 4.20 16.75
C ILE A 115 -7.28 4.13 16.15
N PRO A 116 -8.11 5.18 16.26
CA PRO A 116 -9.41 5.23 15.61
C PRO A 116 -9.23 5.18 14.10
N ALA A 117 -9.79 4.18 13.43
CA ALA A 117 -9.69 4.03 11.98
C ALA A 117 -10.28 5.21 11.22
N GLN A 118 -11.17 5.98 11.85
CA GLN A 118 -11.75 7.20 11.29
C GLN A 118 -10.69 8.23 10.88
N ILE A 119 -9.52 8.29 11.55
CA ILE A 119 -8.43 9.21 11.17
C ILE A 119 -7.94 8.96 9.74
N LEU A 120 -8.03 7.72 9.26
CA LEU A 120 -7.62 7.37 7.90
C LEU A 120 -8.63 7.82 6.84
N LYS A 121 -9.85 8.23 7.22
CA LYS A 121 -10.81 8.87 6.30
C LYS A 121 -10.38 10.29 5.92
N GLU A 122 -9.51 10.91 6.72
CA GLU A 122 -8.97 12.24 6.47
C GLU A 122 -7.76 12.22 5.52
N LEU A 123 -7.37 11.03 5.04
CA LEU A 123 -6.26 10.92 4.10
C LEU A 123 -6.55 11.74 2.82
N PRO A 124 -5.57 12.53 2.35
CA PRO A 124 -5.74 13.45 1.22
C PRO A 124 -5.77 12.76 -0.16
N SER A 125 -5.73 11.43 -0.18
CA SER A 125 -5.76 10.57 -1.37
C SER A 125 -6.07 9.13 -0.95
N TRP A 126 -6.63 8.34 -1.88
CA TRP A 126 -6.91 6.91 -1.66
C TRP A 126 -5.66 6.08 -1.45
N SER A 127 -4.53 6.52 -2.00
CA SER A 127 -3.22 5.96 -1.73
C SER A 127 -2.20 7.08 -1.67
N ILE A 128 -1.29 6.99 -0.72
CA ILE A 128 -0.17 7.93 -0.53
C ILE A 128 1.13 7.15 -0.39
N TYR A 129 2.23 7.80 -0.76
CA TYR A 129 3.57 7.31 -0.43
C TYR A 129 4.19 8.24 0.59
N VAL A 130 4.69 7.68 1.68
CA VAL A 130 5.45 8.42 2.70
C VAL A 130 6.90 7.99 2.58
N SER A 131 7.77 8.95 2.30
CA SER A 131 9.22 8.73 2.31
C SER A 131 9.69 8.61 3.75
N ALA A 132 10.45 7.55 4.00
CA ALA A 132 11.03 7.20 5.30
C ALA A 132 12.56 7.12 5.19
N GLU A 133 13.15 7.88 4.25
CA GLU A 133 14.59 7.81 3.97
C GLU A 133 15.46 8.08 5.18
N ASN A 134 14.97 8.87 6.14
CA ASN A 134 15.67 9.22 7.39
C ASN A 134 15.20 8.39 8.60
N LEU A 135 14.28 7.44 8.40
CA LEU A 135 13.72 6.65 9.50
C LEU A 135 14.74 5.64 10.04
N HIS A 136 15.48 4.98 9.16
CA HIS A 136 16.49 3.98 9.51
C HIS A 136 17.68 4.51 10.34
N THR A 137 17.95 5.83 10.30
CA THR A 137 18.98 6.47 11.12
C THR A 137 18.49 6.80 12.52
N ILE A 138 17.17 6.88 12.70
CA ILE A 138 16.52 7.35 13.94
C ILE A 138 15.87 6.16 14.68
N LEU A 139 15.36 5.17 13.96
CA LEU A 139 14.69 3.98 14.50
C LEU A 139 15.46 2.70 14.14
N PRO A 140 15.61 1.76 15.08
CA PRO A 140 16.12 0.42 14.79
C PRO A 140 15.05 -0.39 14.05
N THR A 141 14.87 -0.09 12.76
CA THR A 141 14.04 -0.91 11.87
C THR A 141 14.78 -2.21 11.57
N SER A 142 14.07 -3.35 11.56
CA SER A 142 14.65 -4.66 11.24
C SER A 142 15.28 -4.72 9.83
N TYR A 143 14.96 -3.76 8.97
CA TYR A 143 15.53 -3.57 7.64
C TYR A 143 15.37 -2.10 7.21
N PRO A 144 16.31 -1.57 6.40
CA PRO A 144 16.23 -0.19 5.93
C PRO A 144 15.12 -0.04 4.88
N ILE A 145 14.31 1.03 4.98
CA ILE A 145 13.23 1.36 4.02
C ILE A 145 13.44 2.75 3.40
N HIS A 146 13.11 2.92 2.13
CA HIS A 146 13.00 4.21 1.43
C HIS A 146 11.72 4.95 1.78
N GLY A 147 10.66 4.20 2.11
CA GLY A 147 9.34 4.71 2.36
C GLY A 147 8.32 3.59 2.39
N PHE A 148 7.06 3.96 2.45
CA PHE A 148 5.97 3.01 2.42
C PHE A 148 4.72 3.61 1.77
N PHE A 149 3.92 2.75 1.15
CA PHE A 149 2.59 3.12 0.68
C PHE A 149 1.55 2.91 1.77
N PHE A 150 0.58 3.82 1.86
CA PHE A 150 -0.61 3.69 2.71
C PHE A 150 -1.85 3.53 1.84
N TYR A 151 -2.58 2.44 2.01
CA TYR A 151 -3.83 2.17 1.30
C TYR A 151 -4.90 1.58 2.22
N PRO A 152 -5.88 2.39 2.67
CA PRO A 152 -7.02 1.88 3.42
C PRO A 152 -8.02 1.16 2.51
N PHE A 153 -8.41 -0.04 2.94
CA PHE A 153 -9.44 -0.84 2.33
C PHE A 153 -10.75 -0.67 3.11
N LEU A 154 -11.83 -0.35 2.39
CA LEU A 154 -13.12 0.02 2.96
C LEU A 154 -14.17 -1.05 2.66
N ASP A 155 -15.12 -1.23 3.57
CA ASP A 155 -16.35 -1.98 3.33
C ASP A 155 -17.40 -1.15 2.56
N ASN A 156 -18.54 -1.76 2.28
CA ASN A 156 -19.67 -1.15 1.57
C ASN A 156 -20.30 0.04 2.31
N ASN A 157 -20.07 0.16 3.61
CA ASN A 157 -20.57 1.25 4.45
C ASN A 157 -19.53 2.37 4.61
N GLY A 158 -18.37 2.26 3.93
CA GLY A 158 -17.27 3.20 4.06
C GLY A 158 -16.51 3.08 5.39
N ASN A 159 -16.61 1.95 6.10
CA ASN A 159 -15.76 1.64 7.24
C ASN A 159 -14.44 1.07 6.75
N ILE A 160 -13.34 1.44 7.38
CA ILE A 160 -12.04 0.87 7.04
C ILE A 160 -11.91 -0.47 7.75
N ILE A 161 -11.64 -1.52 6.99
CA ILE A 161 -11.58 -2.89 7.48
C ILE A 161 -10.16 -3.45 7.44
N ARG A 162 -9.29 -2.88 6.58
CA ARG A 162 -7.89 -3.27 6.48
C ARG A 162 -7.05 -2.08 6.04
N LEU A 163 -5.82 -2.04 6.50
CA LEU A 163 -4.80 -1.12 6.01
C LEU A 163 -3.67 -1.94 5.38
N PHE A 164 -3.40 -1.65 4.11
CA PHE A 164 -2.24 -2.19 3.41
C PHE A 164 -1.09 -1.19 3.54
N ILE A 165 0.02 -1.65 4.11
CA ILE A 165 1.28 -0.91 4.16
C ILE A 165 2.27 -1.65 3.27
N ILE A 166 2.84 -0.97 2.28
CA ILE A 166 3.81 -1.57 1.37
C ILE A 166 5.14 -0.87 1.54
N ASP A 167 6.07 -1.50 2.23
CA ASP A 167 7.41 -0.96 2.46
C ASP A 167 8.26 -1.07 1.19
N ASP A 168 8.88 0.03 0.81
CA ASP A 168 9.88 0.11 -0.26
C ASP A 168 11.27 -0.11 0.37
N LEU A 169 11.83 -1.31 0.22
CA LEU A 169 13.06 -1.70 0.90
C LEU A 169 14.30 -1.04 0.28
N LYS A 170 15.22 -0.52 1.12
CA LYS A 170 16.55 -0.10 0.64
C LYS A 170 17.38 -1.33 0.27
N GLN A 171 18.22 -1.19 -0.74
CA GLN A 171 19.16 -2.23 -1.14
C GLN A 171 20.15 -2.57 -0.01
N SER A 172 20.05 -3.78 0.53
CA SER A 172 21.14 -4.42 1.27
C SER A 172 21.24 -5.89 0.86
N GLN A 173 22.41 -6.31 0.36
CA GLN A 173 22.80 -7.71 0.10
C GLN A 173 21.69 -8.61 -0.48
N GLY A 174 21.17 -8.28 -1.67
CA GLY A 174 20.38 -9.21 -2.49
C GLY A 174 18.87 -9.20 -2.31
N THR A 175 18.32 -8.43 -1.36
CA THR A 175 16.85 -8.24 -1.26
C THR A 175 16.48 -6.82 -1.69
N THR A 176 15.91 -6.71 -2.88
CA THR A 176 15.17 -5.51 -3.31
C THR A 176 13.73 -5.92 -3.48
N GLY A 177 12.80 -5.23 -2.83
CA GLY A 177 11.45 -5.75 -2.74
C GLY A 177 10.45 -4.73 -2.27
N LEU A 178 9.19 -5.09 -2.45
CA LEU A 178 8.07 -4.47 -1.76
C LEU A 178 7.68 -5.46 -0.67
N LYS A 179 7.58 -5.00 0.57
CA LYS A 179 7.12 -5.86 1.67
C LYS A 179 5.76 -5.37 2.14
N GLU A 180 4.75 -6.20 1.96
CA GLU A 180 3.39 -5.85 2.39
C GLU A 180 3.17 -6.24 3.84
N LYS A 181 2.41 -5.41 4.53
CA LYS A 181 1.87 -5.66 5.87
C LYS A 181 0.37 -5.39 5.82
N ASP A 182 -0.39 -6.38 6.26
CA ASP A 182 -1.83 -6.28 6.42
C ASP A 182 -2.14 -5.96 7.88
N VAL A 183 -2.73 -4.79 8.11
CA VAL A 183 -3.17 -4.37 9.44
C VAL A 183 -4.69 -4.45 9.51
N ASP A 184 -5.19 -5.33 10.38
CA ASP A 184 -6.63 -5.51 10.58
C ASP A 184 -7.23 -4.33 11.36
N VAL A 185 -8.45 -3.94 10.97
CA VAL A 185 -9.25 -2.98 11.72
C VAL A 185 -10.43 -3.72 12.35
N VAL A 186 -10.50 -3.68 13.68
CA VAL A 186 -11.54 -4.37 14.47
C VAL A 186 -12.29 -3.34 15.29
N ASN A 187 -13.62 -3.31 15.19
CA ASN A 187 -14.47 -2.34 15.90
C ASN A 187 -14.03 -0.88 15.67
N ASN A 188 -13.69 -0.51 14.43
CA ASN A 188 -13.16 0.81 14.06
C ASN A 188 -11.83 1.18 14.73
N ILE A 189 -11.08 0.20 15.24
CA ILE A 189 -9.77 0.39 15.85
C ILE A 189 -8.72 -0.35 15.02
N ILE A 190 -7.68 0.37 14.61
CA ILE A 190 -6.52 -0.22 13.94
C ILE A 190 -5.70 -0.98 14.98
N ARG A 191 -5.52 -2.28 14.79
CA ARG A 191 -4.73 -3.13 15.69
C ARG A 191 -3.45 -3.59 15.02
N ILE A 192 -2.32 -3.04 15.47
CA ILE A 192 -0.99 -3.47 15.01
C ILE A 192 -0.56 -4.65 15.87
N LYS A 193 -0.69 -5.87 15.33
CA LYS A 193 -0.49 -7.16 16.06
C LYS A 193 0.89 -7.27 16.73
N ASP A 194 1.93 -6.67 16.14
CA ASP A 194 3.32 -6.76 16.63
C ASP A 194 3.61 -5.91 17.88
N SER A 195 2.69 -5.03 18.31
CA SER A 195 2.93 -4.09 19.42
C SER A 195 2.85 -4.71 20.82
N ARG A 196 2.33 -5.94 20.96
CA ARG A 196 2.17 -6.59 22.28
C ARG A 196 3.28 -7.55 22.66
N GLU A 197 3.91 -8.23 21.70
CA GLU A 197 4.94 -9.23 22.02
C GLU A 197 6.32 -8.58 22.23
N GLY A 198 6.70 -7.56 21.46
CA GLY A 198 8.01 -6.90 21.60
C GLY A 198 8.17 -5.97 22.84
N LEU A 199 7.06 -5.60 23.48
CA LEU A 199 7.06 -4.65 24.62
C LEU A 199 7.10 -5.36 25.99
N LEU A 200 6.82 -6.66 26.04
CA LEU A 200 6.95 -7.45 27.26
C LEU A 200 8.40 -7.90 27.49
N ASP A 201 9.17 -8.10 26.43
CA ASP A 201 10.59 -8.50 26.53
C ASP A 201 11.53 -7.34 26.87
N SER A 202 11.18 -6.10 26.48
CA SER A 202 12.00 -4.91 26.77
C SER A 202 11.82 -4.33 28.18
N ARG A 203 10.88 -4.85 28.99
CA ARG A 203 10.73 -4.51 30.42
C ARG A 203 11.48 -5.46 31.36
N LYS A 204 12.28 -6.38 30.81
CA LYS A 204 13.08 -7.36 31.57
C LYS A 204 14.59 -7.23 31.39
N MET A 205 15.09 -6.13 30.80
CA MET A 205 16.54 -5.83 30.80
C MET A 205 16.83 -4.57 31.60
#